data_AF-A0A0M7MQZ6-F1
#
_entry.id   AF-A0A0M7MQZ6-F1
#
_cell.length_a   1.000
_cell.length_b   1.000
_cell.length_c   1.000
_cell.angle_alpha   90.00
_cell.angle_beta   90.00
_cell.angle_gamma   90.00
#
_symmetry.space_group_name_H-M   'P 1'
#
loop_
_entity.id
_entity.type
_entity.pdbx_description
1 polymer ?
#
loop_
_entity_poly.entity_id
_entity_poly.type
_entity_poly.pdbx_seq_one_letter_code
_entity_poly.pdbx_strand_id
1 'polypeptide(L)' 'MIKLTDSSGAAVYLAPDAIACIQEASASSAWHGIRAYVRTFVGKNYEVQQNASEINAAVEAAQQKRSEA' A
#
# COMPACT_ATOMS: atom_id res chain seq x y z
N MET A 1 -6.06 -5.23 9.07
CA MET A 1 -6.10 -5.10 7.59
C MET A 1 -6.01 -3.62 7.25
N ILE A 2 -5.22 -3.25 6.25
CA ILE A 2 -5.21 -1.90 5.67
C ILE A 2 -6.01 -1.90 4.37
N LYS A 3 -6.67 -0.78 4.06
CA LYS A 3 -7.41 -0.59 2.80
C LYS A 3 -6.58 0.31 1.89
N LEU A 4 -6.31 -0.18 0.68
CA LEU A 4 -5.70 0.56 -0.42
C LEU A 4 -6.71 0.71 -1.56
N THR A 5 -6.42 1.62 -2.49
CA THR A 5 -7.20 1.81 -3.72
C THR A 5 -6.27 1.51 -4.88
N ASP A 6 -6.58 0.52 -5.69
CA ASP A 6 -5.75 0.17 -6.84
C ASP A 6 -5.88 1.19 -7.98
N SER A 7 -5.07 1.03 -9.03
CA SER A 7 -5.09 1.89 -10.22
C SER A 7 -6.42 1.91 -10.97
N SER A 8 -7.30 0.91 -10.77
CA SER A 8 -8.65 0.88 -11.34
C SER A 8 -9.70 1.59 -10.47
N GLY A 9 -9.34 2.01 -9.25
CA GLY A 9 -10.26 2.57 -8.27
C GLY A 9 -10.92 1.54 -7.36
N ALA A 10 -10.56 0.25 -7.48
CA ALA A 10 -11.10 -0.80 -6.64
C ALA A 10 -10.38 -0.84 -5.27
N ALA A 11 -11.14 -1.23 -4.25
CA ALA A 11 -10.59 -1.40 -2.90
C ALA A 11 -9.81 -2.72 -2.79
N VAL A 12 -8.58 -2.63 -2.30
CA VAL A 12 -7.72 -3.79 -1.98
C VAL A 12 -7.48 -3.80 -0.47
N TYR A 13 -7.76 -4.92 0.17
CA TYR A 13 -7.50 -5.10 1.60
C TYR A 13 -6.31 -6.00 1.80
N LEU A 14 -5.26 -5.48 2.46
CA LEU A 14 -4.02 -6.22 2.71
C LEU A 14 -3.81 -6.41 4.21
N ALA A 15 -3.26 -7.56 4.58
CA ALA A 15 -2.66 -7.73 5.88
C ALA A 15 -1.39 -6.86 5.95
N PRO A 16 -1.18 -6.04 7.00
CA PRO A 16 0.04 -5.24 7.14
C PRO A 16 1.30 -6.11 7.02
N ASP A 17 1.29 -7.28 7.66
CA ASP A 17 2.41 -8.22 7.70
C ASP A 17 2.66 -8.95 6.36
N ALA A 18 1.74 -8.85 5.39
CA ALA A 18 1.93 -9.40 4.06
C ALA A 18 2.74 -8.47 3.14
N ILE A 19 2.90 -7.19 3.52
CA ILE A 19 3.60 -6.18 2.72
C ILE A 19 5.10 -6.32 2.91
N ALA A 20 5.80 -6.59 1.82
CA ALA A 20 7.25 -6.71 1.79
C ALA A 20 7.94 -5.38 1.49
N CYS A 21 7.31 -4.51 0.70
CA CYS A 21 7.88 -3.23 0.29
C CYS A 21 6.79 -2.25 -0.15
N ILE A 22 7.00 -0.98 0.15
CA ILE A 22 6.24 0.17 -0.35
C ILE A 22 7.22 1.05 -1.11
N GLN A 23 6.91 1.42 -2.34
CA GLN A 23 7.75 2.26 -3.19
C GLN A 23 6.92 3.41 -3.77
N GLU A 24 7.40 4.64 -3.60
CA GLU A 24 6.79 5.81 -4.26
C GLU A 24 6.89 5.67 -5.78
N ALA A 25 5.81 5.99 -6.48
CA ALA A 25 5.81 5.93 -7.93
C ALA A 25 6.59 7.10 -8.54
N SER A 26 7.15 6.89 -9.73
CA SER A 26 7.81 7.97 -10.46
C SER A 26 6.79 9.04 -10.90
N ALA A 27 7.28 10.25 -11.17
CA ALA A 27 6.43 11.33 -11.69
C ALA A 27 5.65 10.90 -12.95
N SER A 28 6.24 10.11 -13.85
CA SER A 28 5.54 9.61 -15.05
C SER A 28 4.37 8.69 -14.71
N SER A 29 4.48 7.89 -13.64
CA SER A 29 3.44 6.95 -13.23
C SER A 29 2.27 7.68 -12.55
N ALA A 30 2.58 8.78 -11.84
CA ALA A 30 1.57 9.63 -11.21
C ALA A 30 0.59 10.24 -12.20
N TRP A 31 1.01 10.49 -13.45
CA TRP A 31 0.11 10.96 -14.53
C TRP A 31 -0.99 9.94 -14.87
N HIS A 32 -0.75 8.66 -14.60
CA HIS A 32 -1.72 7.58 -14.79
C HIS A 32 -2.49 7.23 -13.50
N GLY A 33 -2.39 8.07 -12.46
CA GLY A 33 -3.09 7.86 -11.19
C GLY A 33 -2.40 6.87 -10.25
N ILE A 34 -1.21 6.36 -10.59
CA ILE A 34 -0.43 5.45 -9.75
C ILE A 34 0.52 6.30 -8.90
N ARG A 35 0.33 6.28 -7.58
CA ARG A 35 1.15 7.05 -6.62
C ARG A 35 2.15 6.18 -5.87
N ALA A 36 1.88 4.89 -5.71
CA ALA A 36 2.85 3.96 -5.14
C ALA A 36 2.69 2.54 -5.68
N TYR A 37 3.73 1.75 -5.45
CA TYR A 37 3.75 0.31 -5.66
C TYR A 37 3.85 -0.39 -4.31
N VAL A 38 2.96 -1.35 -4.07
CA VAL A 38 2.99 -2.22 -2.89
C VAL A 38 3.28 -3.64 -3.32
N ARG A 39 4.41 -4.19 -2.85
CA ARG A 39 4.80 -5.57 -3.09
C ARG A 39 4.51 -6.41 -1.86
N THR A 40 3.91 -7.57 -2.06
CA THR A 40 3.68 -8.57 -1.01
C THR A 40 4.77 -9.64 -0.98
N PHE A 41 4.93 -10.33 0.15
CA PHE A 41 5.91 -11.43 0.27
C PHE A 41 5.63 -12.61 -0.67
N VAL A 42 4.40 -12.76 -1.16
CA VAL A 42 4.03 -13.77 -2.17
C VAL A 42 4.31 -13.31 -3.62
N GLY A 43 4.97 -12.18 -3.80
CA GLY A 43 5.38 -11.67 -5.11
C GLY A 43 4.32 -10.86 -5.87
N LYS A 44 3.12 -10.67 -5.31
CA LYS A 44 2.08 -9.83 -5.94
C LYS A 44 2.40 -8.35 -5.75
N ASN A 45 2.33 -7.59 -6.84
CA ASN A 45 2.45 -6.13 -6.86
C ASN A 45 1.07 -5.48 -7.02
N TYR A 46 0.88 -4.36 -6.34
CA TYR A 46 -0.29 -3.50 -6.47
C TYR A 46 0.16 -2.11 -6.85
N GLU A 47 -0.45 -1.57 -7.89
CA GLU A 47 -0.38 -0.16 -8.26
C GLU A 47 -1.50 0.56 -7.53
N VAL A 48 -1.18 1.56 -6.72
CA VAL A 48 -2.15 2.17 -5.82
C VAL A 48 -2.18 3.68 -5.93
N GLN A 49 -3.32 4.27 -5.57
CA GLN A 49 -3.58 5.71 -5.67
C GLN A 49 -3.15 6.49 -4.41
N GLN A 50 -2.82 5.80 -3.33
CA GLN A 50 -2.17 6.38 -2.14
C GLN A 50 -0.67 6.56 -2.39
N ASN A 51 -0.09 7.61 -1.84
CA ASN A 51 1.37 7.76 -1.84
C ASN A 51 2.02 6.81 -0.81
N ALA A 52 3.33 6.64 -0.89
CA ALA A 52 4.05 5.69 -0.04
C ALA A 52 3.97 6.05 1.45
N SER A 53 3.95 7.33 1.81
CA SER A 53 3.92 7.77 3.21
C SER A 53 2.55 7.51 3.86
N GLU A 54 1.44 7.74 3.14
CA GLU A 54 0.09 7.38 3.57
C GLU A 54 -0.03 5.88 3.85
N ILE A 55 0.54 5.05 2.98
CA ILE A 55 0.53 3.58 3.12
C ILE A 55 1.38 3.17 4.32
N ASN A 56 2.59 3.74 4.48
CA ASN A 56 3.47 3.41 5.59
C ASN A 56 2.82 3.75 6.94
N ALA A 57 2.21 4.94 7.06
CA ALA A 57 1.49 5.33 8.25
C ALA A 57 0.31 4.39 8.57
N ALA A 58 -0.41 3.92 7.55
CA ALA A 58 -1.49 2.94 7.73
C ALA A 58 -0.98 1.57 8.19
N VAL A 59 0.19 1.14 7.71
CA VAL A 59 0.87 -0.10 8.15
C VAL A 59 1.28 0.01 9.61
N GLU A 60 1.99 1.08 9.98
CA GLU A 60 2.44 1.32 11.35
C GLU A 60 1.27 1.38 12.34
N ALA A 61 0.22 2.12 11.99
CA ALA A 61 -0.99 2.21 12.81
C ALA A 61 -1.70 0.86 12.97
N ALA A 62 -1.66 -0.01 11.96
CA ALA A 62 -2.25 -1.34 12.04
C ALA A 62 -1.40 -2.32 12.85
N GLN A 63 -0.08 -2.17 12.85
CA GLN A 63 0.84 -2.97 13.65
C GLN A 63 0.80 -2.57 15.13
N GLN A 64 0.74 -1.27 15.44
CA GLN A 64 0.64 -0.78 16.82
C GLN A 64 -0.62 -1.31 17.53
N LYS A 65 -1.77 -1.26 16.85
CA LYS A 65 -3.03 -1.80 17.39
C LYS A 65 -2.97 -3.30 17.65
N ARG A 66 -2.11 -4.03 16.95
CA ARG A 66 -1.93 -5.47 17.13
C ARG A 66 -1.02 -5.79 18.31
N SER A 67 0.02 -4.98 18.55
CA SER A 67 0.89 -5.16 19.73
C SER A 67 0.20 -4.84 21.06
N GLU A 68 -0.87 -4.05 21.02
CA GLU A 68 -1.67 -3.67 22.19
C GLU A 68 -2.81 -4.66 22.51
N ALA A 69 -3.05 -5.63 21.62
CA ALA A 69 -4.14 -6.61 21.71
C ALA A 69 -3.61 -8.00 22.14
#